data_AF-A0A2N2LTC2-F1
#
_entry.id   AF-A0A2N2LTC2-F1
#
_cell.length_a   1.000
_cell.length_b   1.000
_cell.length_c   1.000
_cell.angle_alpha   90.00
_cell.angle_beta   90.00
_cell.angle_gamma   90.00
#
_symmetry.space_group_name_H-M   'P 1'
#
loop_
_entity.id
_entity.type
_entity.pdbx_description
1 polymer ?
#
loop_
_entity_poly.entity_id
_entity_poly.type
_entity_poly.pdbx_seq_one_letter_code
_entity_poly.pdbx_strand_id
1 'polypeptide(L)'
;MRLSLPLCERKPTAGPTPTPTLPPPYSQPSLLLPADGTVYTNLNDTITLQWASVGTLRENDRYAITVEDVTSGGEKKLTQYVTETKFIVPASMRPLDNTNHIFRWSVVVVRQNGSTSDGEPIYVNFGTVSLYRVFGWSGTGSGSNTSPTSTP
;
A
#
# COMPACT_ATOMS: atom_id res chain seq x y z
N MET A 1 70.00 1.27 33.82
CA MET A 1 69.61 1.71 32.47
C MET A 1 68.09 1.85 32.46
N ARG A 2 67.53 3.03 32.18
CA ARG A 2 66.08 3.27 32.17
C ARG A 2 65.68 3.69 30.75
N LEU A 3 64.77 2.94 30.14
CA LEU A 3 64.23 3.23 28.81
C LEU A 3 63.09 4.23 28.97
N SER A 4 63.25 5.43 28.41
CA SER A 4 62.24 6.49 28.40
C SER A 4 61.53 6.47 27.05
N LEU A 5 60.31 5.93 27.00
CA LEU A 5 59.45 5.96 25.81
C LEU A 5 58.66 7.28 25.80
N PRO A 6 58.86 8.17 24.82
CA PRO A 6 58.10 9.41 24.75
C PRO A 6 56.64 9.10 24.41
N LEU A 7 55.74 9.28 25.39
CA LEU A 7 54.29 9.16 25.21
C LEU A 7 53.71 10.18 24.22
N CYS A 8 54.47 11.25 23.91
CA CYS A 8 54.00 12.41 23.14
C CYS A 8 53.97 12.21 21.61
N GLU A 9 54.49 11.10 21.07
CA GLU A 9 54.45 10.84 19.62
C GLU A 9 53.27 9.97 19.15
N ARG A 10 52.36 9.59 20.06
CA ARG A 10 51.19 8.80 19.68
C ARG A 10 50.13 9.70 19.05
N LYS A 11 50.26 9.95 17.74
CA LYS A 11 49.23 10.63 16.93
C LYS A 11 47.87 9.95 17.20
N PRO A 12 46.82 10.67 17.61
CA PRO A 12 45.52 10.07 17.87
C PRO A 12 45.05 9.32 16.63
N THR A 13 44.70 8.05 16.78
CA THR A 13 43.99 7.32 15.73
C THR A 13 42.63 8.01 15.55
N ALA A 14 42.27 8.36 14.32
CA ALA A 14 40.95 8.95 14.06
C ALA A 14 39.87 8.01 14.66
N GLY A 15 39.00 8.57 15.49
CA GLY A 15 37.89 7.81 16.06
C GLY A 15 36.98 7.27 14.94
N PRO A 16 36.21 6.20 15.21
CA PRO A 16 35.29 5.69 14.20
C PRO A 16 34.34 6.80 13.77
N THR A 17 34.25 7.05 12.46
CA THR A 17 33.21 7.92 11.91
C THR A 17 31.86 7.28 12.22
N PRO A 18 30.91 7.97 12.87
CA PRO A 18 29.60 7.41 13.14
C PRO A 18 28.90 7.08 11.82
N THR A 19 28.65 5.79 11.57
CA THR A 19 27.80 5.36 10.47
C THR A 19 26.36 5.70 10.81
N PRO A 20 25.62 6.46 9.98
CA PRO A 20 24.23 6.77 10.25
C PRO A 20 23.43 5.47 10.36
N THR A 21 22.78 5.26 11.51
CA THR A 21 21.90 4.11 11.72
C THR A 21 20.61 4.35 10.95
N LEU A 22 20.27 3.45 10.02
CA LEU A 22 19.01 3.54 9.29
C LEU A 22 17.84 3.44 10.29
N PRO A 23 16.81 4.29 10.15
CA PRO A 23 15.64 4.19 11.00
C PRO A 23 14.96 2.83 10.82
N PRO A 24 14.31 2.29 11.87
CA PRO A 24 13.59 1.04 11.75
C PRO A 24 12.48 1.16 10.69
N PRO A 25 12.20 0.09 9.92
CA PRO A 25 11.05 0.03 9.03
C PRO A 25 9.74 0.22 9.80
N TYR A 26 8.70 0.72 9.13
CA TYR A 26 7.36 0.82 9.72
C TYR A 26 6.74 -0.56 9.96
N SER A 27 5.96 -0.68 11.03
CA SER A 27 5.15 -1.87 11.32
C SER A 27 4.04 -2.05 10.26
N GLN A 28 3.41 -3.23 10.24
CA GLN A 28 2.33 -3.49 9.30
C GLN A 28 1.08 -2.65 9.64
N PRO A 29 0.43 -2.01 8.65
CA PRO A 29 -0.86 -1.36 8.86
C PRO A 29 -1.96 -2.38 9.23
N SER A 30 -2.81 -2.03 10.21
CA SER A 30 -3.99 -2.85 10.53
C SER A 30 -5.17 -2.43 9.66
N LEU A 31 -5.71 -3.35 8.86
CA LEU A 31 -6.83 -3.05 7.96
C LEU A 31 -8.16 -3.01 8.73
N LEU A 32 -8.94 -1.94 8.56
CA LEU A 32 -10.16 -1.70 9.33
C LEU A 32 -11.40 -1.94 8.48
N LEU A 33 -11.52 -1.21 7.37
CA LEU A 33 -12.65 -1.29 6.45
C LEU A 33 -12.18 -1.50 5.01
N PRO A 34 -12.97 -2.19 4.18
CA PRO A 34 -14.15 -2.98 4.56
C PRO A 34 -13.77 -4.18 5.43
N ALA A 35 -14.79 -4.79 6.06
CA ALA A 35 -14.62 -6.10 6.66
C ALA A 35 -14.20 -7.09 5.57
N ASP A 36 -13.35 -8.05 5.93
CA ASP A 36 -12.84 -9.02 4.96
C ASP A 36 -13.98 -9.83 4.34
N GLY A 37 -14.01 -9.93 3.01
CA GLY A 37 -15.06 -10.63 2.27
C GLY A 37 -16.35 -9.84 2.03
N THR A 38 -16.40 -8.53 2.36
CA THR A 38 -17.58 -7.68 2.05
C THR A 38 -17.87 -7.68 0.54
N VAL A 39 -19.15 -7.75 0.15
CA VAL A 39 -19.57 -7.75 -1.25
C VAL A 39 -20.40 -6.51 -1.57
N TYR A 40 -20.03 -5.81 -2.65
CA TYR A 40 -20.70 -4.63 -3.17
C TYR A 40 -21.44 -4.97 -4.46
N THR A 41 -22.77 -4.87 -4.42
CA THR A 41 -23.65 -5.24 -5.54
C THR A 41 -24.32 -4.03 -6.19
N ASN A 42 -24.42 -2.88 -5.51
CA ASN A 42 -25.11 -1.73 -6.09
C ASN A 42 -24.19 -0.98 -7.06
N LEU A 43 -24.78 -0.38 -8.08
CA LEU A 43 -24.05 0.44 -9.05
C LEU A 43 -23.43 1.70 -8.42
N ASN A 44 -24.05 2.21 -7.36
CA ASN A 44 -23.65 3.45 -6.68
C ASN A 44 -22.82 3.23 -5.40
N ASP A 45 -22.42 1.98 -5.11
CA ASP A 45 -21.61 1.69 -3.92
C ASP A 45 -20.23 2.37 -4.05
N THR A 46 -19.86 3.12 -3.01
CA THR A 46 -18.52 3.72 -2.88
C THR A 46 -17.68 2.87 -1.95
N ILE A 47 -16.62 2.25 -2.50
CA ILE A 47 -15.75 1.36 -1.74
C ILE A 47 -14.62 2.19 -1.13
N THR A 48 -14.63 2.31 0.20
CA THR A 48 -13.57 3.01 0.94
C THR A 48 -12.72 2.00 1.70
N LEU A 49 -11.44 1.93 1.34
CA LEU A 49 -10.43 1.18 2.06
C LEU A 49 -9.90 2.04 3.20
N GLN A 50 -9.85 1.51 4.42
CA GLN A 50 -9.38 2.22 5.60
C GLN A 50 -8.48 1.32 6.44
N TRP A 51 -7.41 1.90 6.97
CA TRP A 51 -6.44 1.22 7.83
C TRP A 51 -6.06 2.09 9.03
N ALA A 52 -5.47 1.47 10.04
CA ALA A 52 -4.88 2.18 11.17
C ALA A 52 -3.55 2.81 10.77
N SER A 53 -3.27 4.01 11.28
CA SER A 53 -1.96 4.65 11.10
C SER A 53 -0.87 3.84 11.80
N VAL A 54 0.31 3.75 11.19
CA VAL A 54 1.51 3.11 11.77
C VAL A 54 2.42 4.11 12.50
N GLY A 55 1.90 5.30 12.77
CA GLY A 55 2.58 6.42 13.42
C GLY A 55 2.65 7.65 12.51
N THR A 56 3.53 8.59 12.85
CA THR A 56 3.77 9.77 12.02
C THR A 56 4.63 9.39 10.82
N LEU A 57 4.06 9.48 9.63
CA LEU A 57 4.83 9.35 8.39
C LEU A 57 5.79 10.54 8.24
N ARG A 58 6.99 10.30 7.73
CA ARG A 58 7.88 11.39 7.34
C ARG A 58 7.35 12.07 6.09
N GLU A 59 7.86 13.27 5.82
CA GLU A 59 7.46 14.08 4.66
C GLU A 59 7.62 13.35 3.32
N ASN A 60 8.59 12.43 3.22
CA ASN A 60 8.86 11.64 2.01
C ASN A 60 8.23 10.23 2.05
N ASP A 61 7.49 9.89 3.10
CA ASP A 61 6.90 8.56 3.28
C ASP A 61 5.41 8.58 2.96
N ARG A 62 4.91 7.52 2.31
CA ARG A 62 3.52 7.39 1.86
C ARG A 62 3.01 5.98 2.16
N TYR A 63 1.71 5.82 2.30
CA TYR A 63 1.06 4.52 2.19
C TYR A 63 0.92 4.16 0.71
N ALA A 64 1.42 3.00 0.32
CA ALA A 64 1.15 2.37 -0.96
C ALA A 64 0.02 1.36 -0.78
N ILE A 65 -1.11 1.61 -1.44
CA ILE A 65 -2.28 0.74 -1.48
C ILE A 65 -2.22 -0.01 -2.80
N THR A 66 -2.16 -1.33 -2.74
CA THR A 66 -2.28 -2.17 -3.92
C THR A 66 -3.66 -2.80 -3.93
N VAL A 67 -4.40 -2.66 -5.03
CA VAL A 67 -5.69 -3.30 -5.26
C VAL A 67 -5.58 -4.11 -6.56
N GLU A 68 -5.91 -5.39 -6.50
CA GLU A 68 -5.74 -6.33 -7.59
C GLU A 68 -7.02 -7.14 -7.76
N ASP A 69 -7.52 -7.21 -8.99
CA ASP A 69 -8.59 -8.11 -9.36
C ASP A 69 -8.05 -9.53 -9.54
N VAL A 70 -8.34 -10.41 -8.58
CA VAL A 70 -7.87 -11.80 -8.62
C VAL A 70 -8.77 -12.68 -9.50
N THR A 71 -9.98 -12.22 -9.82
CA THR A 71 -10.90 -12.94 -10.72
C THR A 71 -10.45 -12.86 -12.17
N SER A 72 -9.89 -11.72 -12.60
CA SER A 72 -9.27 -11.56 -13.93
C SER A 72 -7.82 -12.05 -14.00
N GLY A 73 -7.35 -12.84 -13.03
CA GLY A 73 -5.97 -13.34 -13.03
C GLY A 73 -4.90 -12.27 -12.74
N GLY A 74 -5.28 -11.13 -12.15
CA GLY A 74 -4.36 -10.05 -11.79
C GLY A 74 -4.12 -9.01 -12.87
N GLU A 75 -4.82 -9.07 -14.01
CA GLU A 75 -4.67 -8.10 -15.11
C GLU A 75 -5.02 -6.67 -14.69
N LYS A 76 -6.07 -6.51 -13.86
CA LYS A 76 -6.43 -5.21 -13.29
C LYS A 76 -5.78 -5.03 -11.93
N LYS A 77 -4.64 -4.33 -11.93
CA LYS A 77 -3.91 -3.93 -10.71
C LYS A 77 -3.74 -2.42 -10.64
N LEU A 78 -4.07 -1.85 -9.50
CA LEU A 78 -3.89 -0.44 -9.17
C LEU A 78 -2.97 -0.33 -7.95
N THR A 79 -1.95 0.51 -8.05
CA THR A 79 -1.15 0.93 -6.90
C THR A 79 -1.29 2.43 -6.72
N GLN A 80 -1.79 2.87 -5.56
CA GLN A 80 -1.94 4.28 -5.22
C GLN A 80 -1.05 4.65 -4.04
N TYR A 81 -0.47 5.85 -4.08
CA TYR A 81 0.29 6.43 -2.98
C TYR A 81 -0.49 7.56 -2.32
N VAL A 82 -0.64 7.52 -1.00
CA VAL A 82 -1.36 8.55 -0.22
C VAL A 82 -0.67 8.80 1.13
N THR A 83 -0.94 9.93 1.77
CA THR A 83 -0.53 10.22 3.15
C THR A 83 -1.63 9.89 4.17
N GLU A 84 -2.89 9.86 3.72
CA GLU A 84 -4.05 9.59 4.55
C GLU A 84 -4.18 8.12 4.91
N THR A 85 -5.06 7.79 5.86
CA THR A 85 -5.37 6.41 6.27
C THR A 85 -6.64 5.84 5.63
N LYS A 86 -7.03 6.43 4.49
CA LYS A 86 -8.19 6.03 3.71
C LYS A 86 -7.91 6.17 2.21
N PHE A 87 -8.57 5.37 1.42
CA PHE A 87 -8.52 5.44 -0.04
C PHE A 87 -9.86 5.00 -0.63
N ILE A 88 -10.39 5.77 -1.58
CA ILE A 88 -11.62 5.41 -2.30
C ILE A 88 -11.21 4.68 -3.57
N VAL A 89 -11.68 3.45 -3.75
CA VAL A 89 -11.39 2.67 -4.96
C VAL A 89 -12.07 3.34 -6.15
N PRO A 90 -11.33 3.69 -7.23
CA PRO A 90 -11.90 4.35 -8.39
C PRO A 90 -12.96 3.49 -9.08
N ALA A 91 -14.04 4.11 -9.56
CA ALA A 91 -15.08 3.43 -10.32
C ALA A 91 -14.56 2.76 -11.60
N SER A 92 -13.44 3.22 -12.16
CA SER A 92 -12.77 2.62 -13.33
C SER A 92 -12.24 1.21 -13.07
N MET A 93 -12.03 0.83 -11.80
CA MET A 93 -11.64 -0.54 -11.45
C MET A 93 -12.82 -1.52 -11.52
N ARG A 94 -14.06 -1.03 -11.56
CA ARG A 94 -15.24 -1.89 -11.57
C ARG A 94 -15.20 -2.88 -12.75
N PRO A 95 -15.57 -4.15 -12.56
CA PRO A 95 -15.70 -5.09 -13.66
C PRO A 95 -16.76 -4.61 -14.66
N LEU A 96 -16.51 -4.87 -15.95
CA LEU A 96 -17.41 -4.46 -17.03
C LEU A 96 -18.33 -5.60 -17.50
N ASP A 97 -18.08 -6.82 -17.05
CA ASP A 97 -18.88 -7.99 -17.37
C ASP A 97 -20.08 -8.13 -16.42
N ASN A 98 -20.83 -9.22 -16.56
CA ASN A 98 -21.99 -9.53 -15.70
C ASN A 98 -21.59 -10.34 -14.45
N THR A 99 -20.30 -10.46 -14.14
CA THR A 99 -19.84 -11.35 -13.07
C THR A 99 -19.40 -10.59 -11.83
N ASN A 100 -19.34 -11.28 -10.69
CA ASN A 100 -18.82 -10.70 -9.45
C ASN A 100 -17.33 -10.99 -9.37
N HIS A 101 -16.52 -9.94 -9.27
CA HIS A 101 -15.07 -10.09 -9.14
C HIS A 101 -14.65 -9.98 -7.69
N ILE A 102 -13.60 -10.73 -7.34
CA ILE A 102 -12.94 -10.64 -6.04
C ILE A 102 -11.70 -9.75 -6.23
N PHE A 103 -11.64 -8.69 -5.44
CA PHE A 103 -10.48 -7.82 -5.37
C PHE A 103 -9.71 -8.11 -4.10
N ARG A 104 -8.40 -8.30 -4.22
CA ARG A 104 -7.46 -8.39 -3.10
C ARG A 104 -6.75 -7.06 -2.94
N TRP A 105 -6.57 -6.62 -1.70
CA TRP A 105 -5.83 -5.41 -1.42
C TRP A 105 -4.91 -5.53 -0.21
N SER A 106 -3.88 -4.69 -0.21
CA SER A 106 -2.92 -4.55 0.87
C SER A 106 -2.38 -3.13 0.96
N VAL A 107 -1.79 -2.80 2.10
CA VAL A 107 -1.18 -1.50 2.38
C VAL A 107 0.21 -1.70 2.94
N VAL A 108 1.16 -0.91 2.48
CA VAL A 108 2.52 -0.86 3.02
C VAL A 108 3.04 0.57 3.04
N VAL A 109 3.92 0.90 3.97
CA VAL A 109 4.60 2.20 3.93
C VAL A 109 5.77 2.14 2.96
N VAL A 110 5.84 3.11 2.07
CA VAL A 110 6.93 3.31 1.13
C VAL A 110 7.62 4.64 1.39
N ARG A 111 8.89 4.73 1.01
CA ARG A 111 9.68 5.96 1.07
C ARG A 111 10.00 6.42 -0.34
N GLN A 112 9.82 7.70 -0.62
CA GLN A 112 10.31 8.30 -1.85
C GLN A 112 11.85 8.35 -1.80
N ASN A 113 12.48 7.73 -2.79
CA ASN A 113 13.93 7.63 -2.96
C ASN A 113 14.32 8.19 -4.33
N GLY A 114 14.07 9.49 -4.51
CA GLY A 114 14.31 10.21 -5.75
C GLY A 114 13.06 10.39 -6.61
N SER A 115 13.29 10.90 -7.81
CA SER A 115 12.28 11.11 -8.85
C SER A 115 12.88 10.75 -10.21
N THR A 116 12.03 10.42 -11.18
CA THR A 116 12.44 10.23 -12.58
C THR A 116 12.86 11.56 -13.21
N SER A 117 13.41 11.52 -14.44
CA SER A 117 13.71 12.73 -15.23
C SER A 117 12.51 13.66 -15.41
N ASP A 118 11.31 13.08 -15.36
CA ASP A 118 10.04 13.76 -15.59
C ASP A 118 9.42 14.28 -14.29
N GLY A 119 10.10 14.08 -13.15
CA GLY A 119 9.69 14.54 -11.83
C GLY A 119 8.85 13.54 -11.02
N GLU A 120 8.49 12.40 -11.60
CA GLU A 120 7.65 11.40 -10.92
C GLU A 120 8.38 10.74 -9.75
N PRO A 121 7.77 10.64 -8.57
CA PRO A 121 8.42 10.08 -7.38
C PRO A 121 8.72 8.58 -7.55
N ILE A 122 9.93 8.17 -7.17
CA ILE A 122 10.32 6.76 -7.12
C ILE A 122 10.16 6.27 -5.69
N TYR A 123 9.29 5.29 -5.47
CA TYR A 123 9.03 4.74 -4.13
C TYR A 123 9.74 3.40 -3.90
N VAL A 124 10.32 3.24 -2.71
CA VAL A 124 10.88 1.97 -2.24
C VAL A 124 10.12 1.49 -1.01
N ASN A 125 9.95 0.17 -0.86
CA ASN A 125 9.31 -0.38 0.33
C ASN A 125 10.08 0.00 1.59
N PHE A 126 9.38 0.58 2.58
CA PHE A 126 9.94 0.99 3.86
C PHE A 126 9.07 0.52 5.04
N GLY A 127 8.42 -0.63 4.92
CA GLY A 127 7.66 -1.22 6.01
C GLY A 127 7.31 -2.68 5.78
N THR A 128 6.59 -3.24 6.75
CA THR A 128 5.95 -4.54 6.60
C THR A 128 4.61 -4.38 5.89
N VAL A 129 4.36 -5.20 4.87
CA VAL A 129 3.07 -5.22 4.16
C VAL A 129 1.98 -5.69 5.13
N SER A 130 0.80 -5.09 5.06
CA SER A 130 -0.37 -5.53 5.81
C SER A 130 -0.74 -6.98 5.46
N LEU A 131 -1.64 -7.56 6.27
CA LEU A 131 -2.42 -8.70 5.81
C LEU A 131 -3.16 -8.35 4.52
N TYR A 132 -3.45 -9.36 3.70
CA TYR A 132 -4.32 -9.20 2.56
C TYR A 132 -5.78 -9.28 3.02
N ARG A 133 -6.61 -8.36 2.50
CA ARG A 133 -8.06 -8.46 2.59
C ARG A 133 -8.68 -8.52 1.21
N VAL A 134 -9.89 -9.04 1.15
CA VAL A 134 -10.67 -9.16 -0.07
C VAL A 134 -12.01 -8.46 0.05
N PHE A 135 -12.54 -8.00 -1.07
CA PHE A 135 -13.93 -7.59 -1.22
C PHE A 135 -14.45 -8.04 -2.59
N GLY A 136 -15.75 -8.32 -2.67
CA GLY A 136 -16.44 -8.61 -3.92
C GLY A 136 -17.01 -7.34 -4.54
N TRP A 137 -16.96 -7.20 -5.86
CA TRP A 137 -17.61 -6.11 -6.58
C TRP A 137 -18.29 -6.62 -7.84
N SER A 138 -19.61 -6.41 -7.92
CA SER A 138 -20.40 -6.79 -9.09
C SER A 138 -20.04 -5.93 -10.31
N GLY A 139 -19.87 -6.57 -11.46
CA GLY A 139 -19.71 -5.87 -12.73
C GLY A 139 -20.95 -5.08 -13.14
N THR A 140 -20.78 -4.19 -14.11
CA THR A 140 -21.85 -3.31 -14.62
C THR A 140 -22.65 -3.92 -15.76
N GLY A 141 -22.27 -5.11 -16.22
CA GLY A 141 -22.93 -5.69 -17.36
C GLY A 141 -24.37 -6.05 -17.02
N SER A 142 -25.31 -5.58 -17.86
CA SER A 142 -26.72 -5.85 -17.68
C SER A 142 -26.96 -7.35 -17.82
N GLY A 143 -27.19 -8.05 -16.70
CA GLY A 143 -28.07 -9.19 -16.72
C GLY A 143 -29.44 -8.66 -17.13
N SER A 144 -29.87 -8.96 -18.35
CA SER A 144 -31.25 -8.78 -18.76
C SER A 144 -32.14 -9.53 -17.77
N ASN A 145 -32.63 -8.85 -16.74
CA ASN A 145 -33.64 -9.39 -15.85
C ASN A 145 -34.97 -9.34 -16.61
N THR A 146 -35.14 -10.24 -17.58
CA THR A 146 -36.45 -10.54 -18.14
C THR A 146 -37.22 -11.27 -17.06
N SER A 147 -37.89 -10.52 -16.20
CA SER A 147 -38.96 -11.06 -15.35
C SER A 147 -39.98 -11.73 -16.28
N PRO A 148 -40.23 -13.05 -16.19
CA PRO A 148 -41.33 -13.63 -16.94
C PRO A 148 -42.62 -13.09 -16.32
N THR A 149 -43.34 -12.25 -17.06
CA THR A 149 -44.72 -11.89 -16.74
C THR A 149 -45.56 -13.16 -16.81
N SER A 150 -45.96 -13.72 -15.67
CA SER A 150 -47.04 -14.70 -15.64
C SER A 150 -48.37 -13.95 -15.80
N THR A 151 -48.97 -14.07 -16.97
CA THR A 151 -50.34 -13.60 -17.23
C THR A 151 -51.34 -14.66 -16.72
N PRO A 152 -52.43 -14.27 -16.03
CA PRO A 152 -53.48 -15.18 -15.56
C PRO A 152 -54.31 -15.79 -16.69
#